data_AF-A0AAV2DN97-F1
#
_entry.id   AF-A0AAV2DN97-F1
#
_cell.length_a   1.000
_cell.length_b   1.000
_cell.length_c   1.000
_cell.angle_alpha   90.00
_cell.angle_beta   90.00
_cell.angle_gamma   90.00
#
_symmetry.space_group_name_H-M   'P 1'
#
loop_
_entity.id
_entity.type
_entity.pdbx_description
1 polymer ?
#
loop_
_entity_poly.entity_id
_entity_poly.type
_entity_poly.pdbx_seq_one_letter_code
_entity_poly.pdbx_strand_id
1 'polypeptide(L)'
;MEFSSASGNCGRVIKCGGNIVEQCPNELKVQGGCNGACPQLKREEFCCNNSGANCGPTPLSRFFKERCPDAYSYPKDDQTSTFTCPSGTDYRVIFCP
;
A
#
# COMPACT_ATOMS: atom_id res chain seq x y z
N MET A 1 -8.76 -0.03 -6.10
CA MET A 1 -9.51 -0.32 -4.86
C MET A 1 -9.77 0.98 -4.12
N GLU A 2 -10.96 1.15 -3.58
CA GLU A 2 -11.30 2.18 -2.59
C GLU A 2 -11.70 1.52 -1.27
N PHE A 3 -11.26 2.08 -0.17
CA PHE A 3 -11.70 1.75 1.18
C PHE A 3 -12.14 3.04 1.87
N SER A 4 -13.40 3.10 2.30
CA SER A 4 -13.94 4.31 2.92
C SER A 4 -14.99 3.97 3.96
N SER A 5 -15.28 4.94 4.82
CA SER A 5 -16.47 4.89 5.66
C SER A 5 -17.74 4.78 4.81
N ALA A 6 -18.70 4.00 5.29
CA ALA A 6 -20.08 3.97 4.83
C ALA A 6 -21.02 4.78 5.75
N SER A 7 -20.53 5.22 6.92
CA SER A 7 -21.23 6.06 7.88
C SER A 7 -20.73 7.51 7.86
N GLY A 8 -21.60 8.48 8.15
CA GLY A 8 -21.29 9.92 8.04
C GLY A 8 -20.34 10.48 9.12
N ASN A 9 -19.90 9.65 10.07
CA ASN A 9 -19.04 10.02 11.19
C ASN A 9 -17.53 9.92 10.89
N CYS A 10 -17.14 9.42 9.72
CA CYS A 10 -15.75 9.40 9.26
C CYS A 10 -15.69 9.71 7.75
N GLY A 11 -14.98 10.77 7.36
CA GLY A 11 -14.96 11.27 5.97
C GLY A 11 -13.77 10.80 5.13
N ARG A 12 -12.83 10.03 5.69
CA ARG A 12 -11.61 9.65 4.97
C ARG A 12 -11.91 8.56 3.95
N VAL A 13 -11.47 8.82 2.72
CA VAL A 13 -11.52 7.88 1.60
C VAL A 13 -10.09 7.51 1.24
N ILE A 14 -9.78 6.21 1.24
CA ILE A 14 -8.47 5.65 0.90
C ILE A 14 -8.60 5.06 -0.49
N LYS A 15 -7.79 5.52 -1.44
CA LYS A 15 -7.84 4.99 -2.82
C LYS A 15 -6.48 4.54 -3.32
N CYS A 16 -6.50 3.41 -4.01
CA CYS A 16 -5.41 2.92 -4.84
C CYS A 16 -5.98 2.60 -6.21
N GLY A 17 -5.97 3.61 -7.09
CA GLY A 17 -6.44 3.53 -8.48
C GLY A 17 -5.32 3.72 -9.51
N GLY A 18 -4.07 3.85 -9.08
CA GLY A 18 -2.93 4.00 -9.98
C GLY A 18 -2.69 2.74 -10.82
N ASN A 19 -2.11 2.93 -12.00
CA ASN A 19 -1.83 1.85 -12.94
C ASN A 19 -0.61 1.01 -12.51
N ILE A 20 -0.82 0.15 -11.51
CA ILE A 20 0.22 -0.69 -10.90
C ILE A 20 0.58 -1.88 -11.80
N VAL A 21 -0.41 -2.54 -12.40
CA VAL A 21 -0.19 -3.79 -13.14
C VAL A 21 0.54 -3.53 -14.46
N GLU A 22 0.11 -2.53 -15.24
CA GLU A 22 0.73 -2.27 -16.55
C GLU A 22 2.13 -1.66 -16.42
N GLN A 23 2.37 -0.85 -15.37
CA GLN A 23 3.64 -0.16 -15.16
C GLN A 23 4.56 -0.90 -14.17
N CYS A 24 4.20 -2.11 -13.76
CA CYS A 24 4.94 -2.87 -12.78
C CYS A 24 6.43 -3.01 -13.16
N PRO A 25 7.39 -2.77 -12.24
CA PRO A 25 8.79 -3.06 -12.48
C PRO A 25 9.00 -4.54 -12.84
N ASN A 26 9.89 -4.84 -13.79
CA ASN A 26 10.07 -6.20 -14.30
C ASN A 26 10.41 -7.23 -13.21
N GLU A 27 11.18 -6.83 -12.20
CA GLU A 27 11.54 -7.69 -11.06
C GLU A 27 10.36 -8.05 -10.15
N LEU A 28 9.25 -7.31 -10.22
CA LEU A 28 8.05 -7.47 -9.41
C LEU A 28 6.85 -8.05 -10.20
N LYS A 29 6.97 -8.19 -11.52
CA LYS A 29 5.89 -8.66 -12.38
C LYS A 29 5.52 -10.11 -12.04
N VAL A 30 4.22 -10.34 -11.92
CA VAL A 30 3.61 -11.66 -11.82
C VAL A 30 2.42 -11.74 -12.78
N GLN A 31 1.91 -12.94 -13.04
CA GLN A 31 0.75 -13.10 -13.93
C GLN A 31 -0.47 -12.35 -13.36
N GLY A 32 -0.94 -11.33 -14.09
CA GLY A 32 -2.11 -10.55 -13.70
C GLY A 32 -1.89 -9.58 -12.53
N GLY A 33 -0.64 -9.30 -12.12
CA GLY A 33 -0.38 -8.47 -10.95
C GLY A 33 1.03 -7.90 -10.85
N CYS A 34 1.24 -7.13 -9.78
CA CYS A 34 2.55 -6.61 -9.38
C CYS A 34 2.79 -6.95 -7.92
N ASN A 35 3.81 -7.76 -7.64
CA ASN A 35 4.09 -8.23 -6.29
C ASN A 35 4.88 -7.17 -5.49
N GLY A 36 4.83 -7.24 -4.16
CA GLY A 36 5.67 -6.40 -3.31
C GLY A 36 7.15 -6.81 -3.37
N ALA A 37 8.06 -5.89 -3.07
CA ALA A 37 9.49 -6.18 -3.07
C ALA A 37 9.91 -7.24 -2.04
N CYS A 38 9.31 -7.23 -0.83
CA CYS A 38 9.60 -8.24 0.19
C CYS A 38 9.26 -9.68 -0.25
N PRO A 39 8.00 -10.00 -0.62
CA PRO A 39 7.65 -11.38 -1.01
C PRO A 39 8.42 -11.86 -2.24
N GLN A 40 8.79 -10.93 -3.14
CA GLN A 40 9.47 -11.27 -4.39
C GLN A 40 10.98 -11.43 -4.23
N LEU A 41 11.65 -10.52 -3.52
CA LEU A 41 13.11 -10.46 -3.44
C LEU A 41 13.66 -11.00 -2.13
N LYS A 42 12.84 -11.08 -1.07
CA LYS A 42 13.18 -11.68 0.24
C LYS A 42 14.43 -11.09 0.89
N ARG A 43 14.75 -9.83 0.60
CA ARG A 43 15.88 -9.10 1.20
C ARG A 43 15.40 -8.23 2.36
N GLU A 44 16.27 -8.06 3.36
CA GLU A 44 15.90 -7.37 4.60
C GLU A 44 15.56 -5.90 4.41
N GLU A 45 16.18 -5.21 3.45
CA GLU A 45 15.86 -3.83 3.10
C GLU A 45 14.41 -3.64 2.60
N PHE A 46 13.74 -4.72 2.18
CA PHE A 46 12.34 -4.67 1.75
C PHE A 46 11.38 -5.27 2.79
N CYS A 47 11.83 -6.28 3.54
CA CYS A 47 11.00 -6.99 4.50
C CYS A 47 11.03 -6.39 5.90
N CYS A 48 12.11 -5.71 6.26
CA CYS A 48 12.25 -5.01 7.52
C CYS A 48 11.98 -5.88 8.76
N ASN A 49 12.35 -7.17 8.72
CA ASN A 49 12.08 -8.08 9.83
C ASN A 49 12.97 -7.75 11.04
N ASN A 50 14.19 -7.30 10.77
CA ASN A 50 15.13 -6.90 11.80
C ASN A 50 15.03 -5.39 12.07
N SER A 51 14.69 -5.03 13.31
CA SER A 51 14.53 -3.64 13.75
C SER A 51 15.77 -2.76 13.55
N GLY A 52 16.97 -3.36 13.41
CA GLY A 52 18.24 -2.68 13.17
C GLY A 52 18.60 -2.49 11.68
N ALA A 53 17.85 -3.07 10.74
CA ALA A 53 18.05 -2.78 9.33
C ALA A 53 17.48 -1.38 9.00
N ASN A 54 18.17 -0.62 8.15
CA ASN A 54 17.68 0.64 7.58
C ASN A 54 16.43 0.36 6.74
N CYS A 55 15.28 0.28 7.40
CA CYS A 55 13.99 0.09 6.77
C CYS A 55 13.42 1.46 6.43
N GLY A 56 13.39 1.77 5.14
CA GLY A 56 12.88 3.03 4.63
C GLY A 56 12.42 2.89 3.18
N PRO A 57 12.04 4.01 2.56
CA PRO A 57 11.61 4.03 1.16
C PRO A 57 12.72 3.53 0.23
N THR A 58 12.37 2.61 -0.66
CA THR A 58 13.23 2.12 -1.74
C THR A 58 12.68 2.60 -3.09
N PRO A 59 13.42 2.50 -4.20
CA PRO A 59 12.84 2.76 -5.52
C PRO A 59 11.58 1.93 -5.80
N LEU A 60 11.54 0.68 -5.32
CA LEU A 60 10.39 -0.21 -5.50
C LEU A 60 9.19 0.17 -4.65
N SER A 61 9.38 0.57 -3.39
CA SER A 61 8.24 1.04 -2.59
C SER A 61 7.73 2.39 -3.08
N ARG A 62 8.63 3.30 -3.50
CA ARG A 62 8.24 4.58 -4.12
C ARG A 62 7.38 4.41 -5.36
N PHE A 63 7.65 3.40 -6.19
CA PHE A 63 6.79 3.06 -7.33
C PHE A 63 5.31 2.86 -6.93
N PHE A 64 5.06 2.11 -5.85
CA PHE A 64 3.70 1.91 -5.33
C PHE A 64 3.17 3.18 -4.68
N LYS A 65 3.99 3.88 -3.92
CA LYS A 65 3.56 5.07 -3.16
C LYS A 65 3.14 6.23 -4.06
N GLU A 66 3.86 6.44 -5.15
CA GLU A 66 3.50 7.46 -6.15
C GLU A 66 2.15 7.18 -6.83
N ARG A 67 1.81 5.90 -7.01
CA ARG A 67 0.56 5.47 -7.65
C ARG A 67 -0.60 5.35 -6.68
N CYS A 68 -0.30 5.06 -5.42
CA CYS A 68 -1.28 4.89 -4.35
C CYS A 68 -0.76 5.57 -3.07
N PRO A 69 -0.86 6.90 -2.97
CA PRO A 69 -0.29 7.67 -1.86
C PRO A 69 -0.86 7.30 -0.49
N ASP A 70 -2.10 6.82 -0.45
CA ASP A 70 -2.76 6.42 0.80
C ASP A 70 -2.42 4.96 1.20
N ALA A 71 -1.79 4.17 0.33
CA ALA A 71 -1.53 2.76 0.61
C ALA A 71 -0.14 2.57 1.25
N TYR A 72 -0.04 1.55 2.09
CA TYR A 72 1.25 1.05 2.56
C TYR A 72 2.07 0.55 1.36
N SER A 73 3.26 1.11 1.19
CA SER A 73 4.18 0.72 0.11
C SER A 73 5.39 -0.10 0.59
N TYR A 74 5.68 -0.05 1.88
CA TYR A 74 6.68 -0.87 2.57
C TYR A 74 6.28 -1.05 4.05
N PRO A 75 6.92 -1.95 4.83
CA PRO A 75 6.44 -2.35 6.15
C PRO A 75 6.33 -1.24 7.20
N LYS A 76 7.13 -0.17 7.10
CA LYS A 76 7.13 0.96 8.06
C LYS A 76 6.60 2.26 7.46
N ASP A 77 5.64 2.16 6.53
CA ASP A 77 5.00 3.30 5.85
C ASP A 77 3.80 3.87 6.64
N ASP A 78 3.86 3.83 7.98
CA ASP A 78 2.72 4.14 8.84
C ASP A 78 2.30 5.61 8.77
N GLN A 79 3.28 6.52 8.67
CA GLN A 79 3.08 7.96 8.76
C GLN A 79 2.10 8.51 7.72
N THR A 80 2.02 7.86 6.55
CA THR A 80 1.20 8.33 5.42
C THR A 80 0.09 7.35 5.02
N SER A 81 -0.02 6.22 5.71
CA SER A 81 -0.91 5.11 5.33
C SER A 81 -1.84 4.65 6.45
N THR A 82 -1.65 5.17 7.67
CA THR A 82 -2.52 4.88 8.81
C THR A 82 -3.70 5.85 8.84
N PHE A 83 -4.92 5.30 8.83
CA PHE A 83 -6.15 6.08 8.97
C PHE A 83 -6.99 5.49 10.08
N THR A 84 -7.64 6.36 10.84
CA THR A 84 -8.48 5.97 11.98
C THR A 84 -9.87 6.59 11.85
N CYS A 85 -10.88 5.81 12.24
CA CYS A 85 -12.26 6.25 12.39
C CYS A 85 -12.77 5.84 13.79
N PRO A 86 -13.82 6.49 14.30
CA PRO A 86 -14.44 6.08 15.56
C PRO A 86 -14.88 4.61 15.56
N SER A 87 -14.86 3.97 16.72
CA SER A 87 -15.42 2.62 16.89
C SER A 87 -16.91 2.61 16.50
N GLY A 88 -17.36 1.53 15.85
CA GLY A 88 -18.72 1.43 15.30
C GLY A 88 -18.94 2.12 13.95
N THR A 89 -17.86 2.56 13.27
CA THR A 89 -17.93 3.02 11.88
C THR A 89 -18.18 1.83 10.95
N ASP A 90 -19.15 1.96 10.06
CA ASP A 90 -19.36 1.01 8.97
C ASP A 90 -18.43 1.36 7.80
N TYR A 91 -18.02 0.36 7.02
CA TYR A 91 -17.11 0.57 5.89
C TYR A 91 -17.63 -0.05 4.60
N ARG A 92 -17.15 0.48 3.48
CA ARG A 92 -17.32 -0.12 2.16
C ARG A 92 -15.96 -0.33 1.50
N VAL A 93 -15.87 -1.39 0.72
CA VAL A 93 -14.72 -1.72 -0.12
C VAL A 93 -15.21 -1.82 -1.56
N ILE A 94 -14.58 -1.07 -2.46
CA ILE A 94 -14.94 -1.04 -3.87
C ILE A 94 -13.74 -1.54 -4.69
N PHE A 95 -13.96 -2.61 -5.45
CA PHE A 95 -13.03 -3.08 -6.47
C PHE A 95 -13.27 -2.31 -7.76
N CYS A 96 -12.20 -1.89 -8.43
CA CYS A 96 -12.29 -1.03 -9.62
C CYS A 96 -13.23 0.19 -9.41
N PRO A 97 -12.97 1.00 -8.37
CA PRO A 97 -13.79 2.17 -8.03
C PRO A 97 -13.77 3.26 -9.10
#